data_AF-A0A3S9HHW3-F1
#
_entry.id   AF-A0A3S9HHW3-F1
#
_cell.length_a   1.000
_cell.length_b   1.000
_cell.length_c   1.000
_cell.angle_alpha   90.00
_cell.angle_beta   90.00
_cell.angle_gamma   90.00
#
_symmetry.space_group_name_H-M   'P 1'
#
loop_
_entity.id
_entity.type
_entity.pdbx_description
1 polymer ?
#
loop_
_entity_poly.entity_id
_entity_poly.type
_entity_poly.pdbx_seq_one_letter_code
_entity_poly.pdbx_strand_id
1 'polypeptide(L)'
;MKRPLLAGLSLLLCLLSAAAQAQTAASLDAKFSCSLTRQEDGDGERLTYADQARIQLAGTQILTLQWESSLFRSSHGHECSIDSSDEPIAEVTEKGWRISLKDAPAARQRRGYDTERGSQCSIRLERDGEQLRIKPSCPSLCGSRNNFSALTVNLKTGVCQYDE
;
A
#
# COMPACT_ATOMS: atom_id res chain seq x y z
N MET A 1 -24.10 42.54 -48.97
CA MET A 1 -23.67 42.21 -47.60
C MET A 1 -23.36 40.72 -47.52
N LYS A 2 -22.08 40.34 -47.45
CA LYS A 2 -21.63 38.93 -47.36
C LYS A 2 -21.04 38.71 -45.96
N ARG A 3 -21.59 37.77 -45.18
CA ARG A 3 -21.10 37.38 -43.85
C ARG A 3 -20.22 36.13 -43.98
N PRO A 4 -18.93 36.15 -43.58
CA PRO A 4 -18.15 34.95 -43.37
C PRO A 4 -18.13 34.65 -41.86
N LEU A 5 -18.84 33.63 -41.40
CA LEU A 5 -18.89 33.26 -39.98
C LEU A 5 -18.72 31.77 -39.70
N LEU A 6 -18.28 30.98 -40.69
CA LEU A 6 -18.23 29.52 -40.59
C LEU A 6 -16.81 28.92 -40.47
N ALA A 7 -15.75 29.73 -40.44
CA ALA A 7 -14.38 29.21 -40.39
C ALA A 7 -13.80 29.06 -38.96
N GLY A 8 -14.47 29.57 -37.93
CA GLY A 8 -13.93 29.61 -36.56
C GLY A 8 -14.29 28.41 -35.68
N LEU A 9 -15.32 27.62 -36.03
CA LEU A 9 -15.86 26.61 -35.13
C LEU A 9 -15.08 25.28 -35.15
N SER A 10 -14.40 24.95 -36.24
CA SER A 10 -13.67 23.68 -36.37
C SER A 10 -12.33 23.65 -35.63
N LEU A 11 -11.75 24.80 -35.26
CA LEU A 11 -10.47 24.82 -34.55
C LEU A 11 -10.62 24.58 -33.03
N LEU A 12 -11.76 24.96 -32.44
CA LEU A 12 -12.03 24.72 -31.01
C LEU A 12 -12.35 23.25 -30.68
N LEU A 13 -12.92 22.50 -31.63
CA LEU A 13 -13.26 21.08 -31.41
C LEU A 13 -12.05 20.14 -31.44
N CYS A 14 -10.92 20.54 -32.03
CA CYS A 14 -9.70 19.72 -32.02
C CYS A 14 -8.83 19.90 -30.76
N LEU A 15 -9.04 20.97 -29.98
CA LEU A 15 -8.25 21.26 -28.78
C LEU A 15 -8.83 20.62 -27.50
N LEU A 16 -10.09 20.18 -27.52
CA LEU A 16 -10.74 19.50 -26.39
C LEU A 16 -10.45 17.99 -26.33
N SER A 17 -9.90 17.41 -27.38
CA SER A 17 -9.63 15.96 -27.47
C SER A 17 -8.24 15.57 -26.97
N ALA A 18 -7.37 16.53 -26.64
CA ALA A 18 -5.97 16.28 -26.29
C ALA A 18 -5.69 16.14 -24.77
N ALA A 19 -6.70 16.34 -23.91
CA ALA A 19 -6.54 16.22 -22.45
C ALA A 19 -6.95 14.85 -21.88
N ALA A 20 -7.39 13.92 -22.73
CA ALA A 20 -7.52 12.51 -22.35
C ALA A 20 -6.19 11.78 -22.58
N GLN A 21 -5.11 12.31 -22.03
CA GLN A 21 -3.88 11.53 -21.88
C GLN A 21 -4.17 10.45 -20.85
N ALA A 22 -4.53 9.28 -21.39
CA ALA A 22 -4.41 7.96 -20.79
C ALA A 22 -3.75 7.97 -19.40
N GLN A 23 -4.57 8.01 -18.35
CA GLN A 23 -4.20 7.38 -17.10
C GLN A 23 -4.08 5.90 -17.45
N THR A 24 -2.86 5.51 -17.81
CA THR A 24 -2.50 4.13 -18.11
C THR A 24 -3.04 3.25 -17.00
N ALA A 25 -3.58 2.11 -17.38
CA ALA A 25 -4.05 1.04 -16.50
C ALA A 25 -2.91 0.59 -15.58
N ALA A 26 -2.63 1.40 -14.55
CA ALA A 26 -1.58 1.17 -13.60
C ALA A 26 -1.94 -0.13 -12.89
N SER A 27 -1.11 -1.14 -13.07
CA SER A 27 -1.25 -2.42 -12.40
C SER A 27 -0.04 -2.68 -11.53
N LEU A 28 -0.29 -3.38 -10.43
CA LEU A 28 0.73 -3.90 -9.54
C LEU A 28 0.52 -5.41 -9.43
N ASP A 29 1.58 -6.17 -9.61
CA ASP A 29 1.66 -7.56 -9.15
C ASP A 29 2.94 -7.65 -8.30
N ALA A 30 2.75 -7.76 -6.99
CA ALA A 30 3.83 -7.90 -6.03
C ALA A 30 3.64 -9.18 -5.22
N LYS A 31 4.73 -9.94 -5.10
CA LYS A 31 4.85 -11.05 -4.18
C LYS A 31 6.22 -11.01 -3.54
N PHE A 32 6.27 -10.97 -2.21
CA PHE A 32 7.53 -10.93 -1.48
C PHE A 32 7.43 -11.68 -0.16
N SER A 33 8.60 -12.10 0.33
CA SER A 33 8.81 -12.74 1.62
C SER A 33 10.17 -12.26 2.12
N CYS A 34 10.14 -11.37 3.11
CA CYS A 34 11.28 -10.63 3.61
C CYS A 34 11.50 -11.02 5.07
N SER A 35 12.76 -11.19 5.48
CA SER A 35 13.09 -11.38 6.89
C SER A 35 14.38 -10.67 7.23
N LEU A 36 14.45 -10.05 8.40
CA LEU A 36 15.66 -9.41 8.91
C LEU A 36 15.82 -9.72 10.38
N THR A 37 17.00 -10.21 10.75
CA THR A 37 17.37 -10.45 12.14
C THR A 37 18.39 -9.42 12.58
N ARG A 38 18.16 -8.79 13.74
CA ARG A 38 19.05 -7.81 14.36
C ARG A 38 19.31 -8.17 15.82
N GLN A 39 20.47 -7.77 16.32
CA GLN A 39 20.71 -7.71 17.75
C GLN A 39 20.49 -6.27 18.20
N GLU A 40 19.67 -6.06 19.22
CA GLU A 40 19.62 -4.76 19.90
C GLU A 40 20.85 -4.61 20.80
N ASP A 41 21.43 -3.41 20.81
CA ASP A 41 22.54 -3.06 21.70
C ASP A 41 22.05 -3.01 23.16
N GLY A 42 22.89 -3.48 24.09
CA GLY A 42 22.62 -3.49 25.54
C GLY A 42 22.42 -4.89 26.11
N ASP A 43 21.30 -5.52 25.77
CA ASP A 43 20.88 -6.80 26.38
C ASP A 43 21.07 -8.01 25.44
N GLY A 44 21.47 -7.78 24.18
CA GLY A 44 21.70 -8.82 23.18
C GLY A 44 20.42 -9.49 22.66
N GLU A 45 19.25 -8.89 22.89
CA GLU A 45 17.99 -9.49 22.46
C GLU A 45 17.89 -9.47 20.93
N ARG A 46 17.61 -10.65 20.36
CA ARG A 46 17.52 -10.86 18.93
C ARG A 46 16.12 -10.52 18.44
N LEU A 47 16.00 -9.45 17.65
CA LEU A 47 14.79 -9.10 16.93
C LEU A 47 14.76 -9.76 15.57
N THR A 48 13.64 -10.39 15.22
CA THR A 48 13.40 -10.88 13.87
C THR A 48 12.13 -10.25 13.31
N TYR A 49 12.29 -9.47 12.25
CA TYR A 49 11.22 -8.97 11.42
C TYR A 49 10.94 -9.98 10.31
N ALA A 50 9.68 -10.25 10.01
CA ALA A 50 9.26 -11.09 8.90
C ALA A 50 8.00 -10.51 8.26
N ASP A 51 8.05 -10.29 6.96
CA ASP A 51 6.99 -9.68 6.17
C ASP A 51 6.76 -10.50 4.90
N GLN A 52 5.54 -10.99 4.69
CA GLN A 52 5.16 -11.71 3.47
C GLN A 52 3.87 -11.15 2.90
N ALA A 53 3.84 -10.90 1.59
CA ALA A 53 2.65 -10.37 0.96
C ALA A 53 2.43 -10.86 -0.47
N ARG A 54 1.15 -10.86 -0.86
CA ARG A 54 0.64 -10.93 -2.23
C ARG A 54 -0.29 -9.72 -2.45
N ILE A 55 0.12 -8.81 -3.33
CA ILE A 55 -0.63 -7.59 -3.63
C ILE A 55 -0.83 -7.52 -5.14
N GLN A 56 -2.08 -7.54 -5.58
CA GLN A 56 -2.46 -7.38 -6.99
C GLN A 56 -3.49 -6.26 -7.14
N LEU A 57 -3.14 -5.24 -7.91
CA LEU A 57 -3.97 -4.06 -8.16
C LEU A 57 -4.15 -3.84 -9.66
N ALA A 58 -5.33 -3.38 -10.07
CA ALA A 58 -5.62 -2.91 -11.43
C ALA A 58 -6.39 -1.58 -11.34
N GLY A 59 -5.68 -0.46 -11.53
CA GLY A 59 -6.21 0.87 -11.23
C GLY A 59 -6.56 0.99 -9.75
N THR A 60 -7.83 1.26 -9.44
CA THR A 60 -8.39 1.32 -8.09
C THR A 60 -8.94 -0.03 -7.60
N GLN A 61 -8.93 -1.06 -8.44
CA GLN A 61 -9.43 -2.39 -8.07
C GLN A 61 -8.34 -3.17 -7.33
N ILE A 62 -8.69 -3.69 -6.14
CA ILE A 62 -7.88 -4.67 -5.42
C ILE A 62 -8.30 -6.06 -5.89
N LEU A 63 -7.41 -6.74 -6.61
CA LEU A 63 -7.60 -8.12 -7.06
C LEU A 63 -7.17 -9.12 -5.98
N THR A 64 -6.10 -8.80 -5.26
CA THR A 64 -5.63 -9.58 -4.10
C THR A 64 -4.90 -8.64 -3.16
N LEU A 65 -5.20 -8.77 -1.87
CA LEU A 65 -4.42 -8.20 -0.79
C LEU A 65 -4.33 -9.26 0.30
N GLN A 66 -3.11 -9.72 0.57
CA GLN A 66 -2.75 -10.47 1.75
C GLN A 66 -1.37 -10.00 2.15
N TRP A 67 -1.23 -9.49 3.37
CA TRP A 67 0.08 -9.17 3.94
C TRP A 67 0.09 -9.59 5.39
N GLU A 68 1.07 -10.40 5.74
CA GLU A 68 1.35 -10.85 7.10
C GLU A 68 2.70 -10.28 7.52
N SER A 69 2.72 -9.71 8.72
CA SER A 69 3.89 -9.06 9.30
C SER A 69 4.07 -9.54 10.73
N SER A 70 5.30 -9.88 11.09
CA SER A 70 5.65 -10.47 12.37
C SER A 70 6.92 -9.84 12.92
N LEU A 71 6.90 -9.56 14.22
CA LEU A 71 8.07 -9.15 15.00
C LEU A 71 8.27 -10.14 16.13
N PHE A 72 9.36 -10.90 16.09
CA PHE A 72 9.73 -11.87 17.11
C PHE A 72 10.89 -11.37 17.96
N ARG A 73 10.75 -11.56 19.27
CA ARG A 73 11.78 -11.47 20.30
C ARG A 73 12.05 -12.87 20.86
N SER A 74 13.05 -12.98 21.72
CA SER A 74 13.42 -14.26 22.34
C SER A 74 12.29 -14.90 23.16
N SER A 75 11.44 -14.07 23.75
CA SER A 75 10.42 -14.47 24.75
C SER A 75 8.97 -14.22 24.33
N HIS A 76 8.74 -13.50 23.23
CA HIS A 76 7.41 -13.13 22.75
C HIS A 76 7.44 -12.71 21.27
N GLY A 77 6.28 -12.71 20.64
CA GLY A 77 6.11 -12.25 19.26
C GLY A 77 4.82 -11.48 19.09
N HIS A 78 4.80 -10.63 18.08
CA HIS A 78 3.61 -9.93 17.62
C HIS A 78 3.42 -10.22 16.15
N GLU A 79 2.24 -10.70 15.79
CA GLU A 79 1.85 -10.99 14.42
C GLU A 79 0.65 -10.12 14.05
N CYS A 80 0.62 -9.65 12.82
CA CYS A 80 -0.49 -8.93 12.26
C CYS A 80 -0.69 -9.29 10.80
N SER A 81 -1.93 -9.24 10.36
CA SER A 81 -2.28 -9.43 8.97
C SER A 81 -3.26 -8.38 8.51
N ILE A 82 -3.24 -8.12 7.21
CA ILE A 82 -4.26 -7.37 6.49
C ILE A 82 -4.65 -8.14 5.24
N ASP A 83 -5.95 -8.28 5.03
CA ASP A 83 -6.50 -9.03 3.90
C ASP A 83 -7.86 -8.45 3.45
N SER A 84 -8.57 -9.17 2.58
CA SER A 84 -9.86 -8.72 2.04
C SER A 84 -10.98 -8.61 3.07
N SER A 85 -10.89 -9.32 4.21
CA SER A 85 -11.88 -9.25 5.30
C SER A 85 -11.84 -7.91 6.06
N ASP A 86 -10.76 -7.14 5.91
CA ASP A 86 -10.63 -5.79 6.46
C ASP A 86 -11.33 -4.72 5.61
N GLU A 87 -11.94 -5.10 4.49
CA GLU A 87 -12.56 -4.19 3.52
C GLU A 87 -11.60 -3.08 3.03
N PRO A 88 -10.45 -3.46 2.43
CA PRO A 88 -9.51 -2.49 1.89
C PRO A 88 -10.09 -1.80 0.64
N ILE A 89 -9.73 -0.53 0.47
CA ILE A 89 -10.01 0.30 -0.69
C ILE A 89 -8.69 0.83 -1.25
N ALA A 90 -8.58 0.93 -2.58
CA ALA A 90 -7.37 1.44 -3.24
C ALA A 90 -7.64 2.72 -4.01
N GLU A 91 -6.70 3.65 -3.89
CA GLU A 91 -6.64 4.90 -4.64
C GLU A 91 -5.36 4.90 -5.48
N VAL A 92 -5.46 5.35 -6.73
CA VAL A 92 -4.28 5.66 -7.55
C VAL A 92 -3.76 7.04 -7.13
N THR A 93 -2.46 7.12 -6.90
CA THR A 93 -1.73 8.35 -6.53
C THR A 93 -0.67 8.65 -7.57
N GLU A 94 -0.08 9.84 -7.53
CA GLU A 94 1.00 10.23 -8.45
C GLU A 94 2.21 9.27 -8.43
N LYS A 95 2.47 8.60 -7.30
CA LYS A 95 3.63 7.73 -7.10
C LYS A 95 3.30 6.23 -7.12
N GLY A 96 2.03 5.85 -7.32
CA GLY A 96 1.58 4.46 -7.22
C GLY A 96 0.21 4.37 -6.57
N TRP A 97 0.08 3.70 -5.43
CA TRP A 97 -1.21 3.46 -4.77
C TRP A 97 -1.22 3.83 -3.30
N ARG A 98 -2.41 4.12 -2.79
CA ARG A 98 -2.73 4.11 -1.37
C ARG A 98 -3.83 3.10 -1.13
N ILE A 99 -3.58 2.11 -0.29
CA ILE A 99 -4.60 1.21 0.23
C ILE A 99 -5.01 1.73 1.60
N SER A 100 -6.30 1.88 1.85
CA SER A 100 -6.85 2.25 3.15
C SER A 100 -7.94 1.26 3.55
N LEU A 101 -8.36 1.23 4.81
CA LEU A 101 -9.55 0.48 5.20
C LEU A 101 -10.79 1.35 5.04
N LYS A 102 -11.88 0.78 4.51
CA LYS A 102 -13.16 1.47 4.41
C LYS A 102 -13.68 1.91 5.78
N ASP A 103 -13.52 1.06 6.79
CA ASP A 103 -13.83 1.33 8.19
C ASP A 103 -12.80 0.63 9.08
N ALA A 104 -11.74 1.37 9.45
CA ALA A 104 -10.67 0.83 10.27
C ALA A 104 -11.15 0.42 11.70
N PRO A 105 -12.01 1.18 12.39
CA PRO A 105 -12.65 0.72 13.62
C PRO A 105 -13.38 -0.62 13.47
N ALA A 106 -14.24 -0.77 12.46
CA ALA A 106 -14.98 -2.02 12.25
C ALA A 106 -14.06 -3.20 11.93
N ALA A 107 -13.02 -3.00 11.12
CA ALA A 107 -12.03 -4.03 10.82
C ALA A 107 -11.32 -4.52 12.09
N ARG A 108 -10.94 -3.61 12.99
CA ARG A 108 -10.35 -3.95 14.30
C ARG A 108 -11.30 -4.74 15.19
N GLN A 109 -12.56 -4.32 15.25
CA GLN A 109 -13.57 -5.01 16.05
C GLN A 109 -13.80 -6.44 15.53
N ARG A 110 -13.85 -6.65 14.21
CA ARG A 110 -13.92 -7.99 13.61
C ARG A 110 -12.74 -8.88 14.01
N ARG A 111 -11.57 -8.27 14.26
CA ARG A 111 -10.37 -8.94 14.74
C ARG A 111 -10.30 -9.08 16.27
N GLY A 112 -11.32 -8.64 17.01
CA GLY A 112 -11.40 -8.76 18.46
C GLY A 112 -10.63 -7.68 19.24
N TYR A 113 -10.25 -6.58 18.59
CA TYR A 113 -9.56 -5.46 19.24
C TYR A 113 -10.51 -4.28 19.48
N ASP A 114 -10.60 -3.85 20.74
CA ASP A 114 -11.47 -2.74 21.19
C ASP A 114 -10.65 -1.52 21.64
N THR A 115 -9.65 -1.14 20.84
CA THR A 115 -8.84 0.04 21.14
C THR A 115 -9.43 1.25 20.40
N GLU A 116 -9.77 2.33 21.11
CA GLU A 116 -10.20 3.59 20.46
C GLU A 116 -9.04 4.34 19.79
N ARG A 117 -7.79 3.96 20.08
CA ARG A 117 -6.59 4.65 19.58
C ARG A 117 -6.34 4.32 18.11
N GLY A 118 -6.12 5.35 17.29
CA GLY A 118 -5.76 5.20 15.87
C GLY A 118 -6.96 4.90 14.98
N SER A 119 -7.46 5.91 14.27
CA SER A 119 -8.65 5.78 13.42
C SER A 119 -8.35 5.41 11.97
N GLN A 120 -7.09 5.40 11.56
CA GLN A 120 -6.70 5.26 10.16
C GLN A 120 -5.68 4.14 10.00
N CYS A 121 -5.92 3.27 9.03
CA CYS A 121 -4.96 2.31 8.51
C CYS A 121 -4.78 2.60 7.02
N SER A 122 -3.55 2.91 6.62
CA SER A 122 -3.19 3.09 5.22
C SER A 122 -1.85 2.45 4.89
N ILE A 123 -1.70 1.98 3.66
CA ILE A 123 -0.47 1.42 3.11
C ILE A 123 -0.21 2.18 1.81
N ARG A 124 0.88 2.94 1.78
CA ARG A 124 1.34 3.58 0.54
C ARG A 124 2.29 2.65 -0.19
N LEU A 125 2.04 2.50 -1.48
CA LEU A 125 2.79 1.68 -2.41
C LEU A 125 3.36 2.61 -3.48
N GLU A 126 4.61 3.02 -3.30
CA GLU A 126 5.30 3.93 -4.21
C GLU A 126 6.17 3.10 -5.17
N ARG A 127 5.91 3.17 -6.48
CA ARG A 127 6.64 2.39 -7.49
C ARG A 127 7.61 3.29 -8.26
N ASP A 128 8.87 2.87 -8.28
CA ASP A 128 9.93 3.48 -9.09
C ASP A 128 10.67 2.38 -9.87
N GLY A 129 10.29 2.20 -11.14
CA GLY A 129 10.77 1.11 -11.98
C GLY A 129 10.47 -0.28 -11.40
N GLU A 130 11.53 -0.99 -11.02
CA GLU A 130 11.48 -2.32 -10.39
C GLU A 130 11.37 -2.25 -8.86
N GLN A 131 11.54 -1.08 -8.25
CA GLN A 131 11.46 -0.92 -6.80
C GLN A 131 10.04 -0.56 -6.38
N LEU A 132 9.52 -1.29 -5.41
CA LEU A 132 8.27 -0.98 -4.71
C LEU A 132 8.61 -0.59 -3.28
N ARG A 133 8.40 0.66 -2.92
CA ARG A 133 8.50 1.14 -1.54
C ARG A 133 7.15 1.06 -0.86
N ILE A 134 7.10 0.36 0.26
CA ILE A 134 5.91 0.02 1.03
C ILE A 134 5.99 0.76 2.36
N LYS A 135 5.03 1.66 2.60
CA LYS A 135 4.98 2.51 3.79
C LYS A 135 3.63 2.30 4.50
N PRO A 136 3.56 1.39 5.47
CA PRO A 136 2.37 1.21 6.27
C PRO A 136 2.22 2.32 7.31
N SER A 137 0.96 2.61 7.63
CA SER A 137 0.53 3.39 8.78
C SER A 137 -0.75 2.76 9.27
N CYS A 138 -0.61 1.66 10.01
CA CYS A 138 -1.71 0.87 10.57
C CYS A 138 -1.41 0.54 12.04
N PRO A 139 -1.36 1.56 12.92
CA PRO A 139 -0.84 1.41 14.29
C PRO A 139 -1.71 0.54 15.20
N SER A 140 -2.92 0.16 14.77
CA SER A 140 -3.86 -0.52 15.65
C SER A 140 -4.71 -1.61 14.99
N LEU A 141 -4.39 -2.04 13.77
CA LEU A 141 -5.18 -3.08 13.10
C LEU A 141 -5.17 -4.41 13.88
N CYS A 142 -4.02 -4.76 14.46
CA CYS A 142 -3.87 -5.95 15.30
C CYS A 142 -3.43 -5.59 16.73
N GLY A 143 -4.13 -4.67 17.38
CA GLY A 143 -3.90 -4.30 18.78
C GLY A 143 -3.40 -2.86 18.96
N SER A 144 -2.39 -2.66 19.82
CA SER A 144 -1.92 -1.32 20.22
C SER A 144 -0.50 -0.97 19.74
N ARG A 145 0.10 -1.81 18.89
CA ARG A 145 1.49 -1.68 18.43
C ARG A 145 1.53 -1.49 16.91
N ASN A 146 2.58 -0.80 16.44
CA ASN A 146 2.91 -0.80 15.02
C ASN A 146 3.36 -2.20 14.63
N ASN A 147 2.58 -2.85 13.77
CA ASN A 147 2.83 -4.25 13.43
C ASN A 147 3.37 -4.46 12.02
N PHE A 148 3.37 -3.43 11.18
CA PHE A 148 3.82 -3.53 9.79
C PHE A 148 5.11 -2.73 9.59
N SER A 149 6.12 -3.36 9.01
CA SER A 149 7.40 -2.73 8.72
C SER A 149 7.31 -1.88 7.44
N ALA A 150 8.02 -0.75 7.40
CA ALA A 150 8.30 -0.12 6.12
C ALA A 150 9.43 -0.89 5.42
N LEU A 151 9.28 -1.11 4.11
CA LEU A 151 10.29 -1.81 3.33
C LEU A 151 10.25 -1.43 1.86
N THR A 152 11.40 -1.52 1.22
CA THR A 152 11.55 -1.48 -0.24
C THR A 152 11.79 -2.89 -0.77
N VAL A 153 11.06 -3.27 -1.81
CA VAL A 153 11.17 -4.58 -2.47
C VAL A 153 11.53 -4.37 -3.94
N ASN A 154 12.53 -5.08 -4.43
CA ASN A 154 12.74 -5.21 -5.87
C ASN A 154 11.78 -6.27 -6.42
N LEU A 155 10.80 -5.85 -7.23
CA LEU A 155 9.74 -6.70 -7.76
C LEU A 155 10.22 -7.81 -8.70
N LYS A 156 11.43 -7.68 -9.25
CA LYS A 156 12.02 -8.66 -10.16
C LYS A 156 12.85 -9.71 -9.43
N THR A 157 13.66 -9.28 -8.47
CA THR A 157 14.57 -10.18 -7.74
C THR A 157 13.99 -10.69 -6.43
N GLY A 158 12.96 -10.04 -5.89
CA GLY A 158 12.39 -10.32 -4.57
C GLY A 158 13.26 -9.85 -3.41
N VAL A 159 14.39 -9.16 -3.68
CA VAL A 159 15.27 -8.64 -2.63
C VAL A 159 14.54 -7.54 -1.87
N CYS A 160 14.58 -7.63 -0.54
CA CYS A 160 13.96 -6.68 0.37
C CYS A 160 15.00 -5.89 1.14
N GLN A 161 14.67 -4.64 1.42
CA GLN A 161 15.37 -3.78 2.36
C GLN A 161 14.35 -3.16 3.29
N TYR A 162 14.51 -3.36 4.59
CA TYR A 162 13.67 -2.69 5.59
C TYR A 162 14.08 -1.22 5.68
N ASP A 163 13.08 -0.32 5.59
CA ASP A 163 13.25 1.12 5.70
C ASP A 163 13.03 1.51 7.18
N GLU A 164 14.03 2.09 7.83
CA GLU A 164 13.91 2.68 9.18
C GLU A 164 13.49 4.15 9.12
#